data_AF-A0A560LCX7-F1
#
_entry.id   AF-A0A560LCX7-F1
#
_cell.length_a   1.000
_cell.length_b   1.000
_cell.length_c   1.000
_cell.angle_alpha   90.00
_cell.angle_beta   90.00
_cell.angle_gamma   90.00
#
_symmetry.space_group_name_H-M   'P 1'
#
loop_
_entity.id
_entity.type
_entity.pdbx_description
1 polymer ?
#
loop_
_entity_poly.entity_id
_entity_poly.type
_entity_poly.pdbx_seq_one_letter_code
_entity_poly.pdbx_strand_id
1 'polypeptide(L)'
;MQDRHVRWEGVQISLVEYYRRHYLTPALERIASEPTWERQRATCLREILNEAHWANWEYCLKQSRTPFGRDIILQKLRQLWPDRTVEELQHYVLQFYLVALCTNAVLKTVGKSFYKFDEATELQLKLYEQYGRDIYLLEIGIMDLAHDAFAEDEVRAYEIATFKDERVAPLVQDMFRHLTTTKEQIIEGTFDVAEFKQVDDDIGLQKASLAAELTSNAH
;
A
#
# COMPACT_ATOMS: atom_id res chain seq x y z
N MET A 1 2.70 11.18 29.30
CA MET A 1 1.88 11.02 28.08
C MET A 1 0.97 12.23 28.00
N GLN A 2 1.22 13.16 27.07
CA GLN A 2 0.27 14.25 26.82
C GLN A 2 -0.93 13.65 26.09
N ASP A 3 -2.12 13.76 26.67
CA ASP A 3 -3.34 13.28 26.06
C ASP A 3 -3.60 14.03 24.76
N ARG A 4 -3.36 13.36 23.63
CA ARG A 4 -3.64 13.87 22.28
C ARG A 4 -5.15 13.92 22.07
N HIS A 5 -5.75 15.00 22.54
CA HIS A 5 -7.12 15.33 22.22
C HIS A 5 -7.17 16.17 20.95
N VAL A 6 -8.14 15.89 20.09
CA VAL A 6 -8.45 16.66 18.90
C VAL A 6 -9.66 17.54 19.23
N ARG A 7 -9.60 18.83 18.89
CA ARG A 7 -10.79 19.69 18.92
C ARG A 7 -11.52 19.54 17.60
N TRP A 8 -12.75 19.06 17.65
CA TRP A 8 -13.64 18.93 16.51
C TRP A 8 -15.00 19.54 16.86
N GLU A 9 -15.49 20.48 16.03
CA GLU A 9 -16.77 21.17 16.26
C GLU A 9 -16.93 21.78 17.67
N GLY A 10 -15.82 22.26 18.25
CA GLY A 10 -15.80 22.84 19.60
C GLY A 10 -15.78 21.81 20.74
N VAL A 11 -15.82 20.51 20.45
CA VAL A 11 -15.71 19.43 21.44
C VAL A 11 -14.31 18.83 21.42
N GLN A 12 -13.74 18.63 22.61
CA GLN A 12 -12.46 17.97 22.78
C GLN A 12 -12.68 16.45 22.86
N ILE A 13 -12.25 15.71 21.84
CA ILE A 13 -12.39 14.25 21.76
C ILE A 13 -11.02 13.58 21.71
N SER A 14 -10.91 12.36 22.22
CA SER A 14 -9.68 11.59 22.07
C SER A 14 -9.46 11.22 20.60
N LEU A 15 -8.20 10.99 20.21
CA LEU A 15 -7.87 10.52 18.88
C LEU A 15 -8.59 9.19 18.52
N VAL A 16 -8.77 8.31 19.51
CA VAL A 16 -9.54 7.06 19.35
C VAL A 16 -11.01 7.34 19.03
N GLU A 17 -11.63 8.28 19.72
CA GLU A 17 -13.03 8.64 19.48
C GLU A 17 -13.21 9.34 18.12
N TYR A 18 -12.24 10.17 17.72
CA TYR A 18 -12.19 10.73 16.37
C TYR A 18 -12.16 9.62 15.31
N TYR A 19 -11.27 8.63 15.46
CA TYR A 19 -11.18 7.52 14.51
C TYR A 19 -12.45 6.66 14.46
N ARG A 20 -13.01 6.35 15.62
CA ARG A 20 -14.26 5.60 15.70
C ARG A 20 -15.37 6.31 14.93
N ARG A 21 -15.56 7.61 15.16
CA ARG A 21 -16.63 8.40 14.55
C ARG A 21 -16.45 8.62 13.06
N HIS A 22 -15.22 8.86 12.60
CA HIS A 22 -14.99 9.35 11.24
C HIS A 22 -14.49 8.29 10.26
N TYR A 23 -13.96 7.17 10.74
CA TYR A 23 -13.45 6.09 9.88
C TYR A 23 -14.24 4.80 10.08
N LEU A 24 -14.28 4.29 11.32
CA LEU A 24 -14.88 2.99 11.59
C LEU A 24 -16.41 2.98 11.46
N THR A 25 -17.10 3.90 12.13
CA THR A 25 -18.57 3.97 12.08
C THR A 25 -19.08 4.13 10.64
N PRO A 26 -18.55 5.05 9.81
CA PRO A 26 -18.98 5.18 8.42
C PRO A 26 -18.71 3.93 7.59
N ALA A 27 -17.61 3.20 7.83
CA ALA A 27 -17.35 1.94 7.13
C ALA A 27 -18.39 0.86 7.50
N LEU A 28 -18.72 0.73 8.79
CA LEU A 28 -19.75 -0.20 9.26
C LEU A 28 -21.15 0.17 8.74
N GLU A 29 -21.48 1.47 8.68
CA GLU A 29 -22.73 1.96 8.12
C GLU A 29 -22.83 1.67 6.62
N ARG A 30 -21.76 1.92 5.86
CA ARG A 30 -21.69 1.56 4.42
C ARG A 30 -21.93 0.07 4.22
N ILE A 31 -21.25 -0.78 5.00
CA ILE A 31 -21.46 -2.23 4.96
C ILE A 31 -22.92 -2.55 5.28
N ALA A 32 -23.48 -2.06 6.39
CA ALA A 32 -24.84 -2.37 6.80
C ALA A 32 -25.91 -1.86 5.82
N SER A 33 -25.62 -0.79 5.07
CA SER A 33 -26.53 -0.20 4.08
C SER A 33 -26.70 -1.03 2.81
N GLU A 34 -25.80 -1.98 2.55
CA GLU A 34 -25.89 -2.84 1.36
C GLU A 34 -27.09 -3.79 1.45
N PRO A 35 -27.83 -3.98 0.34
CA PRO A 35 -29.15 -4.63 0.37
C PRO A 35 -29.10 -6.15 0.46
N THR A 36 -27.95 -6.78 0.18
CA THR A 36 -27.80 -8.23 0.21
C THR A 36 -26.55 -8.63 0.97
N TRP A 37 -26.57 -9.83 1.57
CA TRP A 37 -25.44 -10.36 2.33
C TRP A 37 -24.15 -10.41 1.50
N GLU A 38 -24.23 -10.76 0.22
CA GLU A 38 -23.09 -10.82 -0.70
C GLU A 38 -22.49 -9.43 -0.93
N ARG A 39 -23.34 -8.40 -1.08
CA ARG A 39 -22.88 -7.01 -1.22
C ARG A 39 -22.29 -6.47 0.08
N GLN A 40 -22.88 -6.80 1.22
CA GLN A 40 -22.30 -6.47 2.53
C GLN A 40 -20.91 -7.09 2.69
N ARG A 41 -20.76 -8.38 2.33
CA ARG A 41 -19.47 -9.08 2.31
C ARG A 41 -18.46 -8.39 1.39
N ALA A 42 -18.85 -8.11 0.15
CA ALA A 42 -18.00 -7.46 -0.85
C ALA A 42 -17.56 -6.06 -0.39
N THR A 43 -18.47 -5.26 0.16
CA THR A 43 -18.17 -3.94 0.71
C THR A 43 -17.26 -4.06 1.93
N CYS A 44 -17.43 -5.06 2.81
CA CYS A 44 -16.51 -5.31 3.93
C CYS A 44 -15.07 -5.63 3.44
N LEU A 45 -14.93 -6.49 2.42
CA LEU A 45 -13.62 -6.76 1.81
C LEU A 45 -13.02 -5.52 1.17
N ARG A 46 -13.83 -4.72 0.46
CA ARG A 46 -13.40 -3.49 -0.18
C ARG A 46 -12.84 -2.48 0.82
N GLU A 47 -13.54 -2.27 1.95
CA GLU A 47 -13.07 -1.40 3.03
C GLU A 47 -11.71 -1.89 3.56
N ILE A 48 -11.53 -3.20 3.81
CA ILE A 48 -10.25 -3.74 4.29
C ILE A 48 -9.11 -3.54 3.29
N LEU A 49 -9.36 -3.87 2.01
CA LEU A 49 -8.38 -3.80 0.94
C LEU A 49 -8.01 -2.35 0.58
N ASN A 50 -8.95 -1.42 0.73
CA ASN A 50 -8.69 0.01 0.54
C ASN A 50 -7.68 0.53 1.54
N GLU A 51 -7.67 0.05 2.79
CA GLU A 51 -6.78 0.55 3.84
C GLU A 51 -5.36 -0.05 3.78
N ALA A 52 -5.13 -1.09 2.97
CA ALA A 52 -3.86 -1.83 2.93
C ALA A 52 -2.67 -0.94 2.50
N HIS A 53 -2.90 0.08 1.67
CA HIS A 53 -1.83 0.97 1.20
C HIS A 53 -1.15 1.74 2.35
N TRP A 54 -1.87 2.08 3.42
CA TRP A 54 -1.26 2.75 4.58
C TRP A 54 -0.24 1.88 5.30
N ALA A 55 -0.55 0.59 5.47
CA ALA A 55 0.39 -0.38 6.01
C ALA A 55 1.61 -0.55 5.10
N ASN A 56 1.38 -0.59 3.79
CA ASN A 56 2.45 -0.74 2.81
C ASN A 56 3.36 0.49 2.78
N TRP A 57 2.81 1.71 2.79
CA TRP A 57 3.58 2.95 2.80
C TRP A 57 4.40 3.11 4.08
N GLU A 58 3.80 2.84 5.25
CA GLU A 58 4.53 2.92 6.51
C GLU A 58 5.66 1.88 6.60
N TYR A 59 5.39 0.65 6.13
CA TYR A 59 6.42 -0.38 6.03
C TYR A 59 7.55 0.06 5.10
N CYS A 60 7.23 0.54 3.90
CA CYS A 60 8.20 0.92 2.90
C CYS A 60 9.03 2.15 3.30
N LEU A 61 8.44 3.14 3.97
CA LEU A 61 9.19 4.25 4.57
C LEU A 61 10.25 3.77 5.57
N LYS A 62 9.95 2.74 6.37
CA LYS A 62 10.92 2.16 7.30
C LYS A 62 12.02 1.33 6.62
N GLN A 63 11.72 0.73 5.47
CA GLN A 63 12.69 -0.09 4.73
C GLN A 63 13.61 0.75 3.83
N SER A 64 13.16 1.94 3.40
CA SER A 64 13.97 2.83 2.57
C SER A 64 15.29 3.23 3.27
N ARG A 65 16.40 3.05 2.55
CA ARG A 65 17.75 3.30 3.09
C ARG A 65 18.18 4.75 2.89
N THR A 66 17.72 5.37 1.80
CA THR A 66 18.19 6.69 1.36
C THR A 66 17.06 7.71 1.29
N PRO A 67 17.37 9.03 1.24
CA PRO A 67 16.40 10.07 0.96
C PRO A 67 15.64 9.87 -0.35
N PHE A 68 16.30 9.39 -1.41
CA PHE A 68 15.66 9.17 -2.71
C PHE A 68 14.65 8.03 -2.65
N GLY A 69 14.98 6.93 -1.96
CA GLY A 69 14.03 5.86 -1.69
C GLY A 69 12.82 6.33 -0.89
N ARG A 70 13.04 7.13 0.17
CA ARG A 70 11.95 7.73 0.96
C ARG A 70 11.04 8.60 0.11
N ASP A 71 11.62 9.35 -0.82
CA ASP A 71 10.87 10.28 -1.66
C ASP A 71 9.83 9.58 -2.56
N ILE A 72 9.98 8.30 -2.90
CA ILE A 72 8.94 7.53 -3.60
C ILE A 72 7.61 7.56 -2.84
N ILE A 73 7.64 7.35 -1.52
CA ILE A 73 6.42 7.41 -0.69
C ILE A 73 6.06 8.86 -0.40
N LEU A 74 7.04 9.71 -0.05
CA LEU A 74 6.76 11.12 0.28
C LEU A 74 6.11 11.87 -0.89
N GLN A 75 6.48 11.61 -2.14
CA GLN A 75 5.84 12.20 -3.30
C GLN A 75 4.36 11.82 -3.41
N LYS A 76 4.00 10.57 -3.15
CA LYS A 76 2.59 10.12 -3.12
C LYS A 76 1.82 10.83 -2.01
N LEU A 77 2.45 11.04 -0.84
CA LEU A 77 1.84 11.82 0.24
C LEU A 77 1.72 13.31 -0.09
N ARG A 78 2.69 13.90 -0.78
CA ARG A 78 2.63 15.30 -1.24
C ARG A 78 1.50 15.53 -2.24
N GLN A 79 1.10 14.52 -3.02
CA GLN A 79 -0.10 14.62 -3.87
C GLN A 79 -1.39 14.76 -3.03
N LEU A 80 -1.44 14.16 -1.85
CA LEU A 80 -2.58 14.26 -0.93
C LEU A 80 -2.51 15.54 -0.08
N TRP A 81 -1.30 15.93 0.33
CA TRP A 81 -1.04 17.06 1.22
C TRP A 81 0.16 17.88 0.73
N PRO A 82 -0.02 18.75 -0.28
CA PRO A 82 1.08 19.44 -0.96
C PRO A 82 1.84 20.44 -0.08
N ASP A 83 1.16 21.06 0.90
CA ASP A 83 1.72 22.13 1.72
C ASP A 83 2.36 21.63 3.03
N ARG A 84 2.60 20.31 3.17
CA ARG A 84 3.11 19.70 4.40
C ARG A 84 4.59 19.43 4.35
N THR A 85 5.23 19.60 5.50
CA THR A 85 6.64 19.26 5.73
C THR A 85 6.84 17.75 5.71
N VAL A 86 8.07 17.29 5.45
CA VAL A 86 8.41 15.85 5.48
C VAL A 86 8.09 15.21 6.84
N GLU A 87 8.36 15.92 7.94
CA GLU A 87 8.06 15.45 9.29
C GLU A 87 6.55 15.27 9.51
N GLU A 88 5.74 16.23 9.06
CA GLU A 88 4.28 16.11 9.11
C GLU A 88 3.78 14.93 8.27
N LEU A 89 4.31 14.75 7.05
CA LEU A 89 3.92 13.65 6.17
C LEU A 89 4.24 12.28 6.77
N GLN A 90 5.42 12.13 7.37
CA GLN A 90 5.79 10.90 8.10
C GLN A 90 4.85 10.67 9.28
N HIS A 91 4.52 11.73 10.02
CA HIS A 91 3.58 11.64 11.12
C HIS A 91 2.18 11.22 10.66
N TYR A 92 1.72 11.76 9.52
CA TYR A 92 0.42 11.42 8.94
C TYR A 92 0.38 9.96 8.50
N VAL A 93 1.39 9.44 7.80
CA VAL A 93 1.40 8.01 7.43
C VAL A 93 1.34 7.11 8.64
N LEU A 94 2.10 7.40 9.69
CA LEU A 94 2.02 6.63 10.93
C LEU A 94 0.61 6.69 11.54
N GLN A 95 0.00 7.87 11.59
CA GLN A 95 -1.37 8.03 12.08
C GLN A 95 -2.37 7.20 11.27
N PHE A 96 -2.39 7.36 9.94
CA PHE A 96 -3.30 6.62 9.06
C PHE A 96 -3.04 5.11 9.09
N TYR A 97 -1.79 4.67 9.21
CA TYR A 97 -1.47 3.27 9.42
C TYR A 97 -2.09 2.72 10.71
N LEU A 98 -2.00 3.45 11.83
CA LEU A 98 -2.62 3.04 13.09
C LEU A 98 -4.15 2.99 12.98
N VAL A 99 -4.76 3.91 12.23
CA VAL A 99 -6.19 3.86 11.91
C VAL A 99 -6.53 2.62 11.11
N ALA A 100 -5.84 2.39 10.00
CA ALA A 100 -6.02 1.25 9.12
C ALA A 100 -5.89 -0.07 9.91
N LEU A 101 -4.91 -0.18 10.80
CA LEU A 101 -4.71 -1.35 11.65
C LEU A 101 -5.91 -1.60 12.58
N CYS A 102 -6.39 -0.57 13.27
CA CYS A 102 -7.55 -0.67 14.15
C CYS A 102 -8.84 -0.98 13.37
N THR A 103 -9.09 -0.26 12.28
CA THR A 103 -10.26 -0.46 11.42
C THR A 103 -10.26 -1.87 10.83
N ASN A 104 -9.13 -2.33 10.28
CA ASN A 104 -9.01 -3.67 9.70
C ASN A 104 -9.16 -4.76 10.76
N ALA A 105 -8.69 -4.56 12.00
CA ALA A 105 -8.91 -5.54 13.06
C ALA A 105 -10.40 -5.73 13.36
N VAL A 106 -11.16 -4.64 13.43
CA VAL A 106 -12.62 -4.69 13.63
C VAL A 106 -13.32 -5.31 12.42
N LEU A 107 -13.02 -4.83 11.20
CA LEU A 107 -13.64 -5.32 9.97
C LEU A 107 -13.33 -6.80 9.71
N LYS A 108 -12.10 -7.26 9.96
CA LYS A 108 -11.77 -8.70 9.88
C LYS A 108 -12.56 -9.51 10.91
N THR A 109 -12.76 -8.99 12.12
CA THR A 109 -13.58 -9.66 13.15
C THR A 109 -15.05 -9.75 12.71
N VAL A 110 -15.61 -8.68 12.19
CA VAL A 110 -16.96 -8.65 11.59
C VAL A 110 -17.04 -9.65 10.44
N GLY A 111 -16.06 -9.64 9.53
CA GLY A 111 -16.01 -10.53 8.38
C GLY A 111 -15.95 -12.02 8.74
N LYS A 112 -15.15 -12.38 9.75
CA LYS A 112 -15.13 -13.75 10.30
C LYS A 112 -16.47 -14.15 10.91
N SER A 113 -17.10 -13.22 11.63
CA SER A 113 -18.31 -13.51 12.40
C SER A 113 -19.57 -13.57 11.55
N PHE A 114 -19.66 -12.75 10.49
CA PHE A 114 -20.89 -12.55 9.74
C PHE A 114 -20.77 -12.84 8.24
N TYR A 115 -19.56 -12.75 7.66
CA TYR A 115 -19.35 -12.80 6.21
C TYR A 115 -18.49 -13.98 5.72
N LYS A 116 -18.29 -14.98 6.59
CA LYS A 116 -17.54 -16.22 6.30
C LYS A 116 -16.13 -15.93 5.76
N PHE A 117 -15.41 -14.97 6.35
CA PHE A 117 -13.98 -14.86 6.07
C PHE A 117 -13.26 -16.04 6.69
N ASP A 118 -12.99 -17.03 5.85
CA ASP A 118 -12.25 -18.24 6.17
C ASP A 118 -10.74 -18.02 6.00
N GLU A 119 -9.97 -19.08 6.25
CA GLU A 119 -8.51 -19.07 6.10
C GLU A 119 -8.07 -18.70 4.67
N ALA A 120 -8.82 -19.14 3.66
CA ALA A 120 -8.54 -18.79 2.26
C ALA A 120 -8.68 -17.27 2.03
N THR A 121 -9.75 -16.66 2.53
CA THR A 121 -9.94 -15.21 2.47
C THR A 121 -8.82 -14.47 3.19
N GLU A 122 -8.38 -14.94 4.36
CA GLU A 122 -7.25 -14.34 5.07
C GLU A 122 -5.93 -14.41 4.30
N LEU A 123 -5.66 -15.53 3.64
CA LEU A 123 -4.47 -15.69 2.80
C LEU A 123 -4.52 -14.78 1.58
N GLN A 124 -5.69 -14.62 0.95
CA GLN A 124 -5.90 -13.67 -0.15
C GLN A 124 -5.63 -12.22 0.28
N LEU A 125 -6.12 -11.80 1.45
CA LEU A 125 -5.85 -10.46 1.99
C LEU A 125 -4.35 -10.24 2.25
N LYS A 126 -3.66 -11.25 2.80
CA LYS A 126 -2.20 -11.20 3.05
C LYS A 126 -1.41 -11.14 1.73
N LEU A 127 -1.83 -11.92 0.73
CA LEU A 127 -1.22 -11.92 -0.59
C LEU A 127 -1.32 -10.54 -1.24
N TYR A 128 -2.53 -9.96 -1.25
CA TYR A 128 -2.75 -8.61 -1.78
C TYR A 128 -1.89 -7.57 -1.06
N GLU A 129 -1.83 -7.62 0.27
CA GLU A 129 -1.01 -6.71 1.06
C GLU A 129 0.48 -6.85 0.71
N GLN A 130 1.01 -8.08 0.70
CA GLN A 130 2.41 -8.36 0.38
C GLN A 130 2.77 -7.94 -1.05
N TYR A 131 1.94 -8.30 -2.03
CA TYR A 131 2.18 -7.94 -3.42
C TYR A 131 2.21 -6.41 -3.60
N GLY A 132 1.32 -5.69 -2.90
CA GLY A 132 1.36 -4.23 -2.86
C GLY A 132 2.66 -3.67 -2.25
N ARG A 133 3.26 -4.33 -1.25
CA ARG A 133 4.57 -3.93 -0.70
C ARG A 133 5.68 -4.16 -1.69
N ASP A 134 5.69 -5.30 -2.37
CA ASP A 134 6.75 -5.68 -3.31
C ASP A 134 6.87 -4.66 -4.45
N ILE A 135 5.74 -4.11 -4.92
CA ILE A 135 5.71 -3.03 -5.91
C ILE A 135 6.47 -1.79 -5.40
N TYR A 136 6.14 -1.31 -4.20
CA TYR A 136 6.80 -0.13 -3.65
C TYR A 136 8.27 -0.38 -3.31
N LEU A 137 8.61 -1.57 -2.81
CA LEU A 137 10.00 -1.94 -2.53
C LEU A 137 10.85 -1.98 -3.80
N LEU A 138 10.28 -2.36 -4.94
CA LEU A 138 10.96 -2.28 -6.23
C LEU A 138 11.29 -0.82 -6.60
N GLU A 139 10.30 0.08 -6.53
CA GLU A 139 10.53 1.51 -6.81
C GLU A 139 11.59 2.11 -5.88
N ILE A 140 11.49 1.80 -4.58
CA ILE A 140 12.42 2.28 -3.55
C ILE A 140 13.82 1.72 -3.77
N GLY A 141 13.95 0.43 -4.04
CA GLY A 141 15.24 -0.24 -4.21
C GLY A 141 16.06 0.36 -5.36
N ILE A 142 15.40 0.74 -6.45
CA ILE A 142 16.09 1.37 -7.59
C ILE A 142 16.47 2.82 -7.29
N MET A 143 15.63 3.57 -6.57
CA MET A 143 16.00 4.93 -6.14
C MET A 143 17.10 4.93 -5.09
N ASP A 144 17.10 3.96 -4.17
CA ASP A 144 18.20 3.75 -3.24
C ASP A 144 19.50 3.42 -3.99
N LEU A 145 19.44 2.59 -5.05
CA LEU A 145 20.59 2.30 -5.91
C LEU A 145 21.10 3.55 -6.64
N ALA A 146 20.20 4.38 -7.18
CA ALA A 146 20.58 5.63 -7.82
C ALA A 146 21.25 6.60 -6.85
N HIS A 147 20.75 6.69 -5.62
CA HIS A 147 21.36 7.50 -4.56
C HIS A 147 22.75 6.98 -4.16
N ASP A 148 22.90 5.66 -4.00
CA ASP A 148 24.17 5.03 -3.66
C ASP A 148 25.22 5.31 -4.77
N ALA A 149 24.82 5.30 -6.05
CA ALA A 149 25.69 5.65 -7.17
C ALA A 149 26.05 7.15 -7.23
N PHE A 150 25.14 8.04 -6.82
CA PHE A 150 25.30 9.50 -6.94
C PHE A 150 26.53 10.03 -6.19
N ALA A 151 26.92 9.40 -5.08
CA ALA A 151 28.09 9.80 -4.31
C ALA A 151 29.42 9.56 -5.03
N GLU A 152 29.46 8.61 -5.97
CA GLU A 152 30.68 8.17 -6.66
C GLU A 152 30.69 8.59 -8.14
N ASP A 153 29.54 8.53 -8.80
CA ASP A 153 29.37 8.81 -10.22
C ASP A 153 27.95 9.35 -10.49
N GLU A 154 27.85 10.67 -10.65
CA GLU A 154 26.60 11.36 -10.95
C GLU A 154 26.00 10.91 -12.30
N VAL A 155 26.83 10.62 -13.31
CA VAL A 155 26.35 10.17 -14.62
C VAL A 155 25.65 8.82 -14.49
N ARG A 156 26.26 7.88 -13.77
CA ARG A 156 25.67 6.58 -13.49
C ARG A 156 24.37 6.69 -12.70
N ALA A 157 24.29 7.62 -11.75
CA ALA A 157 23.04 7.87 -11.02
C ALA A 157 21.90 8.34 -11.93
N TYR A 158 22.18 9.21 -12.90
CA TYR A 158 21.20 9.61 -13.92
C TYR A 158 20.82 8.47 -14.87
N GLU A 159 21.77 7.58 -15.22
CA GLU A 159 21.48 6.39 -16.02
C GLU A 159 20.53 5.44 -15.29
N ILE A 160 20.74 5.22 -13.98
CA ILE A 160 19.84 4.39 -13.16
C ILE A 160 18.46 5.06 -13.03
N ALA A 161 18.40 6.38 -12.86
CA ALA A 161 17.13 7.10 -12.82
C ALA A 161 16.38 7.01 -14.15
N THR A 162 17.08 7.15 -15.28
CA THR A 162 16.53 6.96 -16.62
C THR A 162 16.02 5.53 -16.80
N PHE A 163 16.81 4.53 -16.39
CA PHE A 163 16.40 3.13 -16.43
C PHE A 163 15.13 2.87 -15.60
N LYS A 164 15.01 3.49 -14.42
CA LYS A 164 13.80 3.41 -13.61
C LYS A 164 12.58 3.90 -14.39
N ASP A 165 12.67 5.07 -15.01
CA ASP A 165 11.53 5.71 -15.66
C ASP A 165 11.16 5.02 -17.00
N GLU A 166 12.15 4.57 -17.76
CA GLU A 166 11.92 3.95 -19.07
C GLU A 166 11.56 2.46 -19.00
N ARG A 167 12.10 1.73 -18.01
CA ARG A 167 12.03 0.26 -17.96
C ARG A 167 11.25 -0.26 -16.78
N VAL A 168 11.46 0.32 -15.59
CA VAL A 168 10.84 -0.19 -14.36
C VAL A 168 9.45 0.41 -14.16
N ALA A 169 9.23 1.68 -14.47
CA ALA A 169 7.93 2.31 -14.31
C ALA A 169 6.83 1.62 -15.13
N PRO A 170 7.04 1.18 -16.39
CA PRO A 170 6.05 0.36 -17.11
C PRO A 170 5.73 -0.96 -16.39
N LEU A 171 6.76 -1.67 -15.90
CA LEU A 171 6.57 -2.91 -15.13
C LEU A 171 5.77 -2.66 -13.84
N VAL A 172 6.09 -1.60 -13.11
CA VAL A 172 5.38 -1.18 -11.90
C VAL A 172 3.92 -0.85 -12.21
N GLN A 173 3.63 -0.20 -13.34
CA GLN A 173 2.25 0.05 -13.79
C GLN A 173 1.49 -1.25 -14.06
N ASP A 174 2.15 -2.23 -14.70
CA ASP A 174 1.56 -3.54 -14.93
C ASP A 174 1.32 -4.30 -13.61
N MET A 175 2.25 -4.22 -12.67
CA MET A 175 2.06 -4.78 -11.33
C MET A 175 0.88 -4.13 -10.59
N PHE A 176 0.71 -2.81 -10.66
CA PHE A 176 -0.45 -2.13 -10.07
C PHE A 176 -1.77 -2.48 -10.75
N ARG A 177 -1.75 -2.68 -12.08
CA ARG A 177 -2.91 -3.19 -12.82
C ARG A 177 -3.28 -4.58 -12.32
N HIS A 178 -2.30 -5.47 -12.18
CA HIS A 178 -2.50 -6.80 -11.63
C HIS A 178 -3.00 -6.77 -10.18
N LEU A 179 -2.45 -5.90 -9.33
CA LEU A 179 -2.91 -5.70 -7.95
C LEU A 179 -4.37 -5.23 -7.91
N THR A 180 -4.76 -4.33 -8.81
CA THR A 180 -6.14 -3.84 -8.94
C THR A 180 -7.09 -4.96 -9.37
N THR A 181 -6.73 -5.76 -10.38
CA THR A 181 -7.51 -6.93 -10.79
C THR A 181 -7.65 -7.93 -9.64
N THR A 182 -6.54 -8.23 -8.94
CA THR A 182 -6.53 -9.13 -7.78
C THR A 182 -7.49 -8.64 -6.69
N LYS A 183 -7.51 -7.33 -6.42
CA LYS A 183 -8.42 -6.71 -5.47
C LYS A 183 -9.88 -6.99 -5.81
N GLU A 184 -10.29 -6.73 -7.05
CA GLU A 184 -11.67 -6.91 -7.49
C GLU A 184 -12.05 -8.39 -7.48
N GLN A 185 -11.15 -9.27 -7.93
CA GLN A 185 -11.37 -10.72 -7.86
C GLN A 185 -11.57 -11.23 -6.42
N ILE A 186 -10.81 -10.71 -5.44
CA ILE A 186 -11.01 -11.04 -4.02
C ILE A 186 -12.38 -10.55 -3.53
N ILE A 187 -12.75 -9.31 -3.87
CA ILE A 187 -14.04 -8.70 -3.49
C ILE A 187 -15.21 -9.50 -4.04
N GLU A 188 -15.12 -9.91 -5.31
CA GLU A 188 -16.15 -10.67 -6.03
C GLU A 188 -16.16 -12.17 -5.68
N GLY A 189 -15.11 -12.67 -5.00
CA GLY A 189 -14.96 -14.09 -4.69
C GLY A 189 -14.59 -14.96 -5.88
N THR A 190 -13.96 -14.36 -6.90
CA THR A 190 -13.54 -14.99 -8.16
C THR A 190 -12.02 -15.17 -8.26
N PHE A 191 -11.28 -14.90 -7.17
CA PHE A 191 -9.82 -15.00 -7.14
C PHE A 191 -9.31 -16.41 -7.46
N ASP A 192 -8.51 -16.50 -8.53
CA ASP A 192 -7.81 -17.71 -8.95
C ASP A 192 -6.31 -17.58 -8.65
N VAL A 193 -5.84 -18.45 -7.75
CA VAL A 193 -4.43 -18.50 -7.34
C VAL A 193 -3.51 -18.95 -8.48
N ALA A 194 -3.98 -19.79 -9.40
CA ALA A 194 -3.19 -20.27 -10.52
C ALA A 194 -2.98 -19.15 -11.54
N GLU A 195 -4.03 -18.40 -11.85
CA GLU A 195 -3.95 -17.21 -12.71
C GLU A 195 -3.03 -16.15 -12.10
N PHE A 196 -3.23 -15.82 -10.82
CA PHE A 196 -2.36 -14.90 -10.10
C PHE A 196 -0.88 -15.32 -10.19
N LYS A 197 -0.61 -16.60 -9.92
CA LYS A 197 0.75 -17.14 -9.94
C LYS A 197 1.38 -17.07 -11.32
N GLN A 198 0.63 -17.37 -12.37
CA GLN A 198 1.14 -17.29 -13.74
C GLN A 198 1.59 -15.86 -14.08
N VAL A 199 0.76 -14.86 -13.75
CA VAL A 199 1.10 -13.45 -13.98
C VAL A 199 2.28 -13.01 -13.11
N ASP A 200 2.33 -13.42 -11.85
CA ASP A 200 3.46 -13.10 -10.96
C ASP A 200 4.78 -13.75 -11.42
N ASP A 201 4.73 -14.99 -11.94
CA ASP A 201 5.90 -15.67 -12.51
C ASP A 201 6.42 -14.93 -13.76
N ASP A 202 5.53 -14.47 -14.65
CA ASP A 202 5.88 -13.67 -15.83
C ASP A 202 6.52 -12.32 -15.44
N ILE A 203 5.96 -11.64 -14.43
CA ILE A 203 6.53 -10.43 -13.85
C ILE A 203 7.89 -10.74 -13.20
N GLY A 204 8.04 -11.91 -12.57
CA GLY A 204 9.28 -12.43 -12.03
C GLY A 204 10.39 -12.53 -13.08
N LEU A 205 10.08 -13.08 -14.25
CA LEU A 205 11.00 -13.17 -15.38
C LEU A 205 11.42 -11.78 -15.88
N GLN A 206 10.49 -10.84 -15.98
CA GLN A 206 10.79 -9.46 -16.38
C GLN A 206 11.69 -8.76 -15.36
N LYS A 207 11.41 -8.89 -14.06
CA LYS A 207 12.28 -8.37 -12.99
C LYS A 207 13.69 -8.93 -13.09
N ALA A 208 13.83 -10.23 -13.34
CA ALA A 208 15.14 -10.89 -13.49
C ALA A 208 15.91 -10.39 -14.72
N SER A 209 15.22 -10.19 -15.85
CA SER A 209 15.81 -9.61 -17.06
C SER A 209 16.32 -8.19 -16.81
N LEU A 210 15.50 -7.34 -16.18
CA LEU A 210 15.87 -5.96 -15.85
C LEU A 210 17.06 -5.89 -14.87
N ALA A 211 17.11 -6.80 -13.89
CA ALA A 211 18.26 -6.90 -12.99
C ALA A 211 19.54 -7.32 -13.72
N ALA A 212 19.45 -8.21 -14.71
CA ALA A 212 20.59 -8.57 -15.56
C ALA A 212 21.08 -7.39 -16.42
N GLU A 213 20.16 -6.61 -17.01
CA GLU A 213 20.49 -5.40 -17.78
C GLU A 213 21.22 -4.36 -16.91
N LEU A 214 20.74 -4.11 -15.69
CA LEU A 214 21.36 -3.19 -14.74
C LEU A 214 22.77 -3.62 -14.32
N THR A 215 23.00 -4.93 -14.17
CA THR A 215 24.31 -5.46 -13.78
C THR A 215 25.27 -5.56 -14.95
N SER A 216 24.80 -5.82 -16.17
CA SER A 216 25.66 -5.81 -17.36
C SER A 216 26.13 -4.41 -17.74
N ASN A 217 25.32 -3.38 -17.50
CA ASN A 217 25.67 -1.99 -17.77
C ASN A 217 26.60 -1.37 -16.67
N ALA A 218 26.92 -2.14 -15.62
CA ALA A 218 27.84 -1.73 -14.56
C ALA A 218 29.32 -2.06 -14.85
N HIS A 219 29.62 -2.60 -16.04
CA HIS A 219 30.95 -2.98 -16.53
C HIS A 219 31.28 -2.28 -17.84
#